data_AF-A0A0N0NQF1-F1
#
_entry.id   AF-A0A0N0NQF1-F1
#
_cell.length_a   1.000
_cell.length_b   1.000
_cell.length_c   1.000
_cell.angle_alpha   90.00
_cell.angle_beta   90.00
_cell.angle_gamma   90.00
#
_symmetry.space_group_name_H-M   'P 1'
#
loop_
_entity.id
_entity.type
_entity.pdbx_description
1 polymer ?
#
loop_
_entity_poly.entity_id
_entity_poly.type
_entity_poly.pdbx_seq_one_letter_code
_entity_poly.pdbx_strand_id
1 'polypeptide(L)'
;MKPFDMVTADFAFRRPTAEQIKQRIMTVCFREGIKLDPQVLMAVIEGGNADIRRIINMLSTIKIDGHGKDLSFDQSKGMAKGWEKHVILKPWDIVSKIMRPQMFSGSSKATLNEKTELYFNDHEFSYLMLQENYLKSQPSQIQNVNGDKQRNLKWLELADQAASSISDGDLVDRMIHGSQQQWSLMPLHAIFSFVRPASHVYGNFNQQVGFASWLGNNSKLGKLSRYVKEIQGHMRLKTAADRNEIRQQYMPYLWNSTVGQLAKNGKEAVPDMIDFMDSYYLTKDDYDAIIELGVGPQDMDSKKYTIDSQTKSAFTRMYNQQSHPMPFVKASNALGLTKGGASKRDKPDLEEAIEDEDEAVEEVVEEEEDLEIDLKKDKYIQAPKKKKAAAGKGKKAAGGAGTKRKKATADDEDSDDDEDDEDVKPPAKKGRGGGAAGRGGRGGRGRGR
;
A
#
# COMPACT_ATOMS: atom_id res chain seq x y z
N MET A 1 -2.92 5.58 -1.70
CA MET A 1 -3.62 6.80 -2.15
C MET A 1 -2.78 8.07 -2.07
N LYS A 2 -1.97 8.30 -1.02
CA LYS A 2 -1.08 9.49 -0.90
C LYS A 2 -0.27 9.90 -2.15
N PRO A 3 0.25 8.98 -2.98
CA PRO A 3 0.93 9.36 -4.23
C PRO A 3 0.04 10.08 -5.26
N PHE A 4 -1.29 9.97 -5.15
CA PHE A 4 -2.25 10.55 -6.09
C PHE A 4 -2.75 11.94 -5.68
N ASP A 5 -2.48 12.38 -4.45
CA ASP A 5 -3.03 13.61 -3.86
C ASP A 5 -2.66 14.90 -4.62
N MET A 6 -1.55 14.90 -5.38
CA MET A 6 -1.05 16.08 -6.12
C MET A 6 -0.99 15.91 -7.64
N VAL A 7 -1.34 14.73 -8.16
CA VAL A 7 -1.24 14.42 -9.59
C VAL A 7 -2.60 14.13 -10.24
N THR A 8 -3.68 14.12 -9.45
CA THR A 8 -5.05 13.90 -9.94
C THR A 8 -6.02 14.94 -9.40
N ALA A 9 -7.08 15.22 -10.16
CA ALA A 9 -8.21 16.01 -9.67
C ALA A 9 -9.11 15.13 -8.80
N ASP A 10 -9.30 15.52 -7.54
CA ASP A 10 -10.13 14.78 -6.59
C ASP A 10 -11.62 15.07 -6.82
N PHE A 11 -12.35 14.07 -7.31
CA PHE A 11 -13.80 14.10 -7.45
C PHE A 11 -14.46 13.22 -6.39
N ALA A 12 -14.85 13.83 -5.27
CA ALA A 12 -15.53 13.13 -4.19
C ALA A 12 -16.98 12.78 -4.56
N PHE A 13 -17.28 11.50 -4.77
CA PHE A 13 -18.64 11.00 -4.91
C PHE A 13 -19.31 10.87 -3.54
N ARG A 14 -20.35 11.68 -3.33
CA ARG A 14 -21.18 11.59 -2.12
C ARG A 14 -22.32 10.62 -2.34
N ARG A 15 -22.75 9.95 -1.26
CA ARG A 15 -23.95 9.12 -1.28
C ARG A 15 -25.16 10.00 -1.66
N PRO A 16 -25.96 9.61 -2.66
CA PRO A 16 -27.20 10.30 -2.99
C PRO A 16 -28.16 10.29 -1.81
N THR A 17 -29.04 11.29 -1.74
CA THR A 17 -30.04 11.34 -0.67
C THR A 17 -31.10 10.26 -0.85
N ALA A 18 -31.71 9.80 0.24
CA ALA A 18 -32.74 8.76 0.19
C ALA A 18 -33.89 9.13 -0.77
N GLU A 19 -34.27 10.41 -0.83
CA GLU A 19 -35.33 10.88 -1.72
C GLU A 19 -34.91 10.84 -3.21
N GLN A 20 -33.66 11.14 -3.54
CA GLN A 20 -33.13 11.00 -4.90
C GLN A 20 -33.15 9.55 -5.38
N ILE A 21 -32.76 8.62 -4.48
CA ILE A 21 -32.76 7.19 -4.77
C ILE A 21 -34.19 6.68 -4.92
N LYS A 22 -35.08 7.07 -4.01
CA LYS A 22 -36.50 6.67 -4.01
C LYS A 22 -37.19 7.02 -5.32
N GLN A 23 -37.00 8.23 -5.86
CA GLN A 23 -37.56 8.61 -7.15
C GLN A 23 -37.10 7.68 -8.27
N ARG A 24 -35.80 7.36 -8.34
CA ARG A 24 -35.26 6.49 -9.38
C ARG A 24 -35.73 5.05 -9.22
N ILE A 25 -35.77 4.56 -7.98
CA ILE A 25 -36.14 3.18 -7.69
C ILE A 25 -37.65 2.96 -7.89
N MET A 26 -38.52 3.92 -7.58
CA MET A 26 -39.96 3.81 -7.90
C MET A 26 -40.19 3.59 -9.41
N THR A 27 -39.41 4.27 -10.26
CA THR A 27 -39.46 4.06 -11.71
C THR A 27 -39.04 2.65 -12.11
N VAL A 28 -38.03 2.08 -11.45
CA VAL A 28 -37.59 0.69 -11.68
C VAL A 28 -38.67 -0.29 -11.22
N CYS A 29 -39.23 -0.12 -10.02
CA CYS A 29 -40.31 -0.95 -9.51
C CYS A 29 -41.54 -0.92 -10.43
N PHE A 30 -41.90 0.25 -10.95
CA PHE A 30 -43.00 0.39 -11.91
C PHE A 30 -42.74 -0.37 -13.21
N ARG A 31 -41.52 -0.26 -13.77
CA ARG A 31 -41.14 -0.97 -15.01
C ARG A 31 -41.07 -2.49 -14.81
N GLU A 32 -40.65 -2.94 -13.63
CA GLU A 32 -40.50 -4.35 -13.28
C GLU A 32 -41.78 -4.99 -12.74
N GLY A 33 -42.88 -4.23 -12.60
CA GLY A 33 -44.17 -4.70 -12.11
C GLY A 33 -44.22 -4.99 -10.60
N ILE A 34 -43.31 -4.41 -9.82
CA ILE A 34 -43.21 -4.60 -8.36
C ILE A 34 -44.02 -3.48 -7.68
N LYS A 35 -45.04 -3.85 -6.91
CA LYS A 35 -45.80 -2.90 -6.07
C LYS A 35 -45.21 -2.90 -4.66
N LEU A 36 -44.55 -1.79 -4.30
CA LEU A 36 -44.03 -1.56 -2.95
C LEU A 36 -44.64 -0.28 -2.39
N ASP A 37 -45.02 -0.33 -1.11
CA ASP A 37 -45.42 0.87 -0.39
C ASP A 37 -44.22 1.86 -0.29
N PRO A 38 -44.43 3.17 -0.45
CA PRO A 38 -43.36 4.16 -0.35
C PRO A 38 -42.60 4.14 0.98
N GLN A 39 -43.23 3.75 2.10
CA GLN A 39 -42.58 3.62 3.40
C GLN A 39 -41.65 2.41 3.45
N VAL A 40 -42.09 1.30 2.83
CA VAL A 40 -41.27 0.10 2.69
C VAL A 40 -40.05 0.38 1.82
N LEU A 41 -40.25 1.08 0.71
CA LEU A 41 -39.17 1.45 -0.19
C LEU A 41 -38.14 2.34 0.53
N MET A 42 -38.58 3.28 1.36
CA MET A 42 -37.66 4.08 2.20
C MET A 42 -36.86 3.21 3.17
N ALA A 43 -37.51 2.24 3.84
CA ALA A 43 -36.80 1.30 4.72
C ALA A 43 -35.79 0.42 3.96
N VAL A 44 -36.10 0.00 2.72
CA VAL A 44 -35.15 -0.73 1.85
C VAL A 44 -33.94 0.15 1.49
N ILE A 45 -34.17 1.42 1.18
CA ILE A 45 -33.11 2.38 0.82
C ILE A 45 -32.22 2.69 2.03
N GLU A 46 -32.83 2.84 3.21
CA GLU A 46 -32.12 3.02 4.48
C GLU A 46 -31.32 1.76 4.86
N GLY A 47 -31.92 0.57 4.74
CA GLY A 47 -31.25 -0.72 4.92
C GLY A 47 -30.19 -1.01 3.85
N GLY A 48 -30.25 -0.33 2.70
CA GLY A 48 -29.21 -0.35 1.67
C GLY A 48 -28.07 0.64 1.92
N ASN A 49 -28.13 1.46 2.98
CA ASN A 49 -27.19 2.55 3.28
C ASN A 49 -26.93 3.48 2.07
N ALA A 50 -27.97 3.76 1.28
CA ALA A 50 -27.88 4.56 0.05
C ALA A 50 -26.92 4.02 -1.03
N ASP A 51 -26.62 2.71 -1.03
CA ASP A 51 -25.92 2.04 -2.13
C ASP A 51 -26.93 1.57 -3.19
N ILE A 52 -26.91 2.23 -4.36
CA ILE A 52 -27.87 1.98 -5.44
C ILE A 52 -27.77 0.53 -5.95
N ARG A 53 -26.56 -0.03 -6.07
CA ARG A 53 -26.37 -1.40 -6.60
C ARG A 53 -26.99 -2.41 -5.64
N ARG A 54 -26.73 -2.24 -4.35
CA ARG A 54 -27.29 -3.10 -3.30
C ARG A 54 -28.82 -3.00 -3.27
N ILE A 55 -29.38 -1.80 -3.35
CA ILE A 55 -30.83 -1.59 -3.36
C ILE A 55 -31.47 -2.31 -4.56
N ILE A 56 -30.85 -2.25 -5.74
CA ILE A 56 -31.31 -3.00 -6.92
C ILE A 56 -31.23 -4.51 -6.69
N ASN A 57 -30.15 -5.02 -6.11
CA ASN A 57 -30.02 -6.44 -5.79
C ASN A 57 -31.05 -6.89 -4.74
N MET A 58 -31.36 -6.04 -3.75
CA MET A 58 -32.41 -6.33 -2.76
C MET A 58 -33.79 -6.39 -3.44
N LEU A 59 -34.08 -5.46 -4.35
CA LEU A 59 -35.33 -5.47 -5.12
C LEU A 59 -35.46 -6.68 -6.04
N SER A 60 -34.36 -7.15 -6.63
CA SER A 60 -34.38 -8.37 -7.43
C SER A 60 -34.64 -9.60 -6.56
N THR A 61 -34.03 -9.70 -5.37
CA THR A 61 -34.35 -10.75 -4.40
C THR A 61 -35.82 -10.70 -3.97
N ILE A 62 -36.38 -9.52 -3.69
CA ILE A 62 -37.80 -9.35 -3.35
C ILE A 62 -38.71 -9.87 -4.47
N LYS A 63 -38.36 -9.63 -5.74
CA LYS A 63 -39.12 -10.10 -6.90
C LYS A 63 -39.04 -11.62 -7.07
N ILE A 64 -37.91 -12.23 -6.71
CA ILE A 64 -37.70 -13.68 -6.81
C ILE A 64 -38.40 -14.40 -5.65
N ASP A 65 -38.28 -13.88 -4.43
CA ASP A 65 -38.82 -14.47 -3.20
C ASP A 65 -40.34 -14.22 -3.05
N GLY A 66 -40.79 -13.04 -3.48
CA GLY A 66 -42.20 -12.70 -3.58
C GLY A 66 -42.81 -13.26 -4.85
N HIS A 67 -43.25 -14.51 -4.84
CA HIS A 67 -44.10 -15.08 -5.90
C HIS A 67 -45.42 -14.30 -6.03
N GLY A 68 -45.39 -13.21 -6.81
CA GLY A 68 -46.58 -12.53 -7.32
C GLY A 68 -47.24 -11.52 -6.38
N LYS A 69 -46.74 -10.28 -6.45
CA LYS A 69 -47.50 -9.02 -6.55
C LYS A 69 -47.85 -8.18 -5.33
N ASP A 70 -47.91 -8.67 -4.08
CA ASP A 70 -48.26 -7.79 -2.95
C ASP A 70 -47.47 -8.14 -1.68
N LEU A 71 -46.42 -7.36 -1.37
CA LEU A 71 -45.74 -7.45 -0.07
C LEU A 71 -46.53 -6.68 0.99
N SER A 72 -46.94 -7.37 2.05
CA SER A 72 -47.57 -6.73 3.20
C SER A 72 -46.58 -5.87 4.00
N PHE A 73 -47.08 -4.82 4.67
CA PHE A 73 -46.30 -3.92 5.53
C PHE A 73 -45.52 -4.66 6.64
N ASP A 74 -46.07 -5.75 7.16
CA ASP A 74 -45.39 -6.54 8.20
C ASP A 74 -44.28 -7.44 7.65
N GLN A 75 -44.49 -8.01 6.46
CA GLN A 75 -43.46 -8.82 5.77
C GLN A 75 -42.27 -7.95 5.36
N SER A 76 -42.55 -6.76 4.87
CA SER A 76 -41.53 -5.78 4.49
C SER A 76 -40.73 -5.22 5.68
N LYS A 77 -41.35 -5.05 6.86
CA LYS A 77 -40.63 -4.67 8.09
C LYS A 77 -39.74 -5.79 8.63
N GLY A 78 -40.19 -7.04 8.52
CA GLY A 78 -39.37 -8.23 8.84
C GLY A 78 -38.18 -8.38 7.88
N MET A 79 -38.42 -8.19 6.59
CA MET A 79 -37.37 -8.21 5.56
C MET A 79 -36.37 -7.07 5.73
N ALA A 80 -36.83 -5.84 6.00
CA ALA A 80 -35.94 -4.71 6.24
C ALA A 80 -35.00 -4.93 7.45
N LYS A 81 -35.52 -5.52 8.54
CA LYS A 81 -34.70 -5.92 9.70
C LYS A 81 -33.73 -7.06 9.37
N GLY A 82 -34.15 -8.03 8.56
CA GLY A 82 -33.26 -9.09 8.05
C GLY A 82 -32.14 -8.50 7.20
N TRP A 83 -32.44 -7.49 6.38
CA TRP A 83 -31.46 -6.84 5.52
C TRP A 83 -30.52 -5.89 6.24
N GLU A 84 -30.95 -5.25 7.34
CA GLU A 84 -30.09 -4.46 8.21
C GLU A 84 -28.93 -5.31 8.76
N LYS A 85 -29.19 -6.59 9.07
CA LYS A 85 -28.15 -7.56 9.48
C LYS A 85 -27.19 -7.91 8.36
N HIS A 86 -27.64 -7.91 7.11
CA HIS A 86 -26.77 -8.13 5.95
C HIS A 86 -26.06 -6.85 5.49
N VAL A 87 -26.18 -5.73 6.21
CA VAL A 87 -25.37 -4.53 5.95
C VAL A 87 -23.97 -4.79 6.44
N ILE A 88 -23.11 -5.25 5.52
CA ILE A 88 -21.65 -5.23 5.73
C ILE A 88 -21.29 -3.75 5.90
N LEU A 89 -21.13 -3.35 7.17
CA LEU A 89 -20.65 -2.03 7.52
C LEU A 89 -19.19 -1.95 7.10
N LYS A 90 -18.80 -0.81 6.53
CA LYS A 90 -17.38 -0.59 6.25
C LYS A 90 -16.60 -0.51 7.57
N PRO A 91 -15.31 -0.88 7.60
CA PRO A 91 -14.51 -0.83 8.83
C PRO A 91 -14.55 0.52 9.57
N TRP A 92 -14.58 1.64 8.82
CA TRP A 92 -14.75 2.99 9.39
C TRP A 92 -16.10 3.20 10.07
N ASP A 93 -17.18 2.67 9.48
CA ASP A 93 -18.54 2.79 10.00
C ASP A 93 -18.71 1.91 11.25
N ILE A 94 -18.05 0.74 11.29
CA ILE A 94 -18.03 -0.16 12.46
C ILE A 94 -17.44 0.55 13.68
N VAL A 95 -16.24 1.14 13.54
CA VAL A 95 -15.59 1.88 14.64
C VAL A 95 -16.38 3.13 15.01
N SER A 96 -16.88 3.86 14.01
CA SER A 96 -17.71 5.04 14.24
C SER A 96 -19.04 4.70 14.91
N LYS A 97 -19.56 3.48 14.75
CA LYS A 97 -20.79 3.02 15.39
C LYS A 97 -20.53 2.59 16.83
N ILE A 98 -19.54 1.73 17.08
CA ILE A 98 -19.26 1.25 18.45
C ILE A 98 -18.83 2.39 19.37
N MET A 99 -18.01 3.33 18.89
CA MET A 99 -17.46 4.42 19.71
C MET A 99 -18.46 5.54 20.03
N ARG A 100 -19.68 5.49 19.51
CA ARG A 100 -20.72 6.50 19.76
C ARG A 100 -21.13 6.51 21.24
N PRO A 101 -21.37 7.70 21.83
CA PRO A 101 -21.90 7.81 23.19
C PRO A 101 -23.19 7.01 23.42
N GLN A 102 -24.05 6.92 22.40
CA GLN A 102 -25.33 6.22 22.47
C GLN A 102 -25.19 4.69 22.60
N MET A 103 -24.03 4.11 22.27
CA MET A 103 -23.81 2.66 22.42
C MET A 103 -23.56 2.26 23.88
N PHE A 104 -23.04 3.16 24.71
CA PHE A 104 -22.61 2.84 26.08
C PHE A 104 -23.22 3.75 27.15
N SER A 105 -24.07 4.70 26.78
CA SER A 105 -24.85 5.49 27.75
C SER A 105 -25.81 4.59 28.55
N GLY A 106 -26.14 5.00 29.78
CA GLY A 106 -27.14 4.28 30.60
C GLY A 106 -28.55 4.23 29.97
N SER A 107 -28.82 5.10 28.99
CA SER A 107 -30.05 5.10 28.18
C SER A 107 -29.97 4.22 26.92
N SER A 108 -28.83 3.56 26.68
CA SER A 108 -28.63 2.74 25.50
C SER A 108 -29.55 1.53 25.52
N LYS A 109 -30.17 1.26 24.36
CA LYS A 109 -30.94 0.03 24.13
C LYS A 109 -30.08 -1.08 23.53
N ALA A 110 -28.82 -0.77 23.18
CA ALA A 110 -27.94 -1.70 22.48
C ALA A 110 -27.46 -2.81 23.43
N THR A 111 -27.78 -4.05 23.10
CA THR A 111 -27.38 -5.21 23.92
C THR A 111 -25.89 -5.53 23.74
N LEU A 112 -25.32 -6.33 24.65
CA LEU A 112 -23.93 -6.80 24.51
C LEU A 112 -23.75 -7.63 23.23
N ASN A 113 -24.74 -8.43 22.86
CA ASN A 113 -24.72 -9.23 21.64
C ASN A 113 -24.69 -8.35 20.40
N GLU A 114 -25.52 -7.31 20.32
CA GLU A 114 -25.52 -6.37 19.18
C GLU A 114 -24.18 -5.64 19.03
N LYS A 115 -23.50 -5.32 20.14
CA LYS A 115 -22.15 -4.73 20.11
C LYS A 115 -21.11 -5.71 19.61
N THR A 116 -21.26 -6.99 19.95
CA THR A 116 -20.38 -8.07 19.54
C THR A 116 -20.62 -8.42 18.06
N GLU A 117 -21.86 -8.39 17.58
CA GLU A 117 -22.21 -8.56 16.17
C GLU A 117 -21.55 -7.51 15.28
N LEU A 118 -21.31 -6.28 15.79
CA LEU A 118 -20.57 -5.27 15.03
C LEU A 118 -19.14 -5.68 14.68
N TYR A 119 -18.48 -6.42 15.57
CA TYR A 119 -17.15 -6.98 15.32
C TYR A 119 -17.21 -8.05 14.22
N PHE A 120 -18.23 -8.91 14.24
CA PHE A 120 -18.38 -10.01 13.28
C PHE A 120 -18.79 -9.56 11.87
N ASN A 121 -19.17 -8.30 11.67
CA ASN A 121 -19.32 -7.75 10.31
C ASN A 121 -17.99 -7.73 9.55
N ASP A 122 -16.87 -7.59 10.27
CA ASP A 122 -15.50 -7.63 9.73
C ASP A 122 -14.53 -7.99 10.86
N HIS A 123 -14.36 -9.29 11.12
CA HIS A 123 -13.54 -9.77 12.23
C HIS A 123 -12.03 -9.61 11.98
N GLU A 124 -11.62 -9.30 10.74
CA GLU A 124 -10.21 -9.11 10.35
C GLU A 124 -9.74 -7.68 10.59
N PHE A 125 -10.59 -6.67 10.36
CA PHE A 125 -10.19 -5.26 10.48
C PHE A 125 -10.80 -4.53 11.68
N SER A 126 -11.89 -5.01 12.28
CA SER A 126 -12.60 -4.26 13.33
C SER A 126 -11.72 -3.90 14.54
N TYR A 127 -10.90 -4.85 14.99
CA TYR A 127 -10.01 -4.65 16.14
C TYR A 127 -8.82 -3.74 15.82
N LEU A 128 -8.21 -3.89 14.63
CA LEU A 128 -7.14 -3.01 14.15
C LEU A 128 -7.64 -1.56 13.99
N MET A 129 -8.83 -1.40 13.42
CA MET A 129 -9.45 -0.09 13.25
C MET A 129 -9.78 0.55 14.61
N LEU A 130 -10.19 -0.23 15.61
CA LEU A 130 -10.40 0.32 16.95
C LEU A 130 -9.07 0.73 17.59
N GLN A 131 -8.04 -0.11 17.52
CA GLN A 131 -6.71 0.15 18.07
C GLN A 131 -6.06 1.41 17.47
N GLU A 132 -6.29 1.70 16.20
CA GLU A 132 -5.77 2.90 15.56
C GLU A 132 -6.49 4.19 16.03
N ASN A 133 -7.73 4.07 16.52
CA ASN A 133 -8.62 5.21 16.72
C ASN A 133 -9.11 5.42 18.16
N TYR A 134 -8.85 4.49 19.10
CA TYR A 134 -9.34 4.58 20.48
C TYR A 134 -8.80 5.80 21.24
N LEU A 135 -7.62 6.33 20.87
CA LEU A 135 -7.04 7.56 21.44
C LEU A 135 -7.55 8.85 20.78
N LYS A 136 -8.25 8.75 19.65
CA LYS A 136 -8.74 9.91 18.88
C LYS A 136 -10.12 10.38 19.34
N SER A 137 -10.74 9.69 20.29
CA SER A 137 -12.02 10.08 20.91
C SER A 137 -11.81 10.89 22.20
N GLN A 138 -12.83 11.68 22.55
CA GLN A 138 -13.01 12.22 23.90
C GLN A 138 -14.04 11.40 24.66
N PRO A 139 -13.60 10.54 25.60
CA PRO A 139 -14.49 9.71 26.39
C PRO A 139 -15.59 10.53 27.08
N SER A 140 -16.86 10.16 26.91
CA SER A 140 -17.98 10.90 27.52
C SER A 140 -17.95 10.90 29.06
N GLN A 141 -17.32 9.88 29.65
CA GLN A 141 -17.16 9.75 31.11
C GLN A 141 -16.34 10.90 31.72
N ILE A 142 -15.52 11.58 30.92
CA ILE A 142 -14.65 12.68 31.33
C ILE A 142 -15.43 13.99 31.48
N GLN A 143 -16.59 14.12 30.84
CA GLN A 143 -17.40 15.36 30.87
C GLN A 143 -17.89 15.73 32.28
N ASN A 144 -17.97 14.75 33.19
CA ASN A 144 -18.45 14.95 34.56
C ASN A 144 -17.34 15.35 35.54
N VAL A 145 -16.08 15.43 35.09
CA VAL A 145 -14.93 15.72 35.96
C VAL A 145 -14.55 17.20 35.88
N ASN A 146 -14.58 17.88 37.01
CA ASN A 146 -14.18 19.28 37.13
C ASN A 146 -12.65 19.41 37.28
N GLY A 147 -12.04 20.30 36.50
CA GLY A 147 -10.61 20.63 36.57
C GLY A 147 -9.75 19.92 35.51
N ASP A 148 -8.91 20.68 34.82
CA ASP A 148 -8.13 20.16 33.68
C ASP A 148 -7.15 19.04 34.06
N LYS A 149 -6.57 19.10 35.26
CA LYS A 149 -5.64 18.05 35.74
C LYS A 149 -6.35 16.74 36.06
N GLN A 150 -7.49 16.80 36.76
CA GLN A 150 -8.31 15.62 37.03
C GLN A 150 -8.87 15.02 35.73
N ARG A 151 -9.25 15.89 34.78
CA ARG A 151 -9.72 15.49 33.45
C ARG A 151 -8.67 14.67 32.71
N ASN A 152 -7.42 15.14 32.68
CA ASN A 152 -6.32 14.45 32.03
C ASN A 152 -5.95 13.14 32.74
N LEU A 153 -5.98 13.11 34.08
CA LEU A 153 -5.73 11.88 34.84
C LEU A 153 -6.78 10.81 34.52
N LYS A 154 -8.08 11.19 34.49
CA LYS A 154 -9.15 10.26 34.15
C LYS A 154 -9.05 9.78 32.71
N TRP A 155 -8.69 10.66 31.77
CA TRP A 155 -8.45 10.26 30.38
C TRP A 155 -7.34 9.21 30.28
N LEU A 156 -6.23 9.42 30.99
CA LEU A 156 -5.11 8.48 31.00
C LEU A 156 -5.52 7.13 31.58
N GLU A 157 -6.27 7.11 32.68
CA GLU A 157 -6.79 5.88 33.29
C GLU A 157 -7.68 5.08 32.34
N LEU A 158 -8.56 5.75 31.59
CA LEU A 158 -9.43 5.09 30.61
C LEU A 158 -8.65 4.59 29.39
N ALA A 159 -7.67 5.35 28.94
CA ALA A 159 -6.77 4.93 27.86
C ALA A 159 -5.95 3.70 28.26
N ASP A 160 -5.45 3.64 29.49
CA ASP A 160 -4.71 2.51 30.04
C ASP A 160 -5.57 1.24 30.15
N GLN A 161 -6.81 1.38 30.63
CA GLN A 161 -7.78 0.28 30.67
C GLN A 161 -8.12 -0.25 29.27
N ALA A 162 -8.30 0.64 28.30
CA ALA A 162 -8.51 0.26 26.91
C ALA A 162 -7.28 -0.45 26.31
N ALA A 163 -6.07 0.08 26.55
CA ALA A 163 -4.82 -0.50 26.08
C ALA A 163 -4.57 -1.89 26.67
N SER A 164 -4.81 -2.06 27.97
CA SER A 164 -4.72 -3.36 28.65
C SER A 164 -5.67 -4.38 28.03
N SER A 165 -6.91 -3.98 27.75
CA SER A 165 -7.88 -4.87 27.08
C SER A 165 -7.48 -5.23 25.65
N ILE A 166 -6.94 -4.28 24.87
CA ILE A 166 -6.41 -4.56 23.53
C ILE A 166 -5.25 -5.56 23.62
N SER A 167 -4.37 -5.42 24.61
CA SER A 167 -3.28 -6.37 24.86
C SER A 167 -3.79 -7.77 25.22
N ASP A 168 -4.84 -7.87 26.05
CA ASP A 168 -5.50 -9.16 26.33
C ASP A 168 -6.08 -9.76 25.04
N GLY A 169 -6.65 -8.92 24.18
CA GLY A 169 -7.17 -9.30 22.86
C GLY A 169 -6.10 -9.88 21.94
N ASP A 170 -4.91 -9.27 21.89
CA ASP A 170 -3.77 -9.75 21.08
C ASP A 170 -3.30 -11.16 21.48
N LEU A 171 -3.34 -11.47 22.78
CA LEU A 171 -3.05 -12.84 23.27
C LEU A 171 -4.06 -13.86 22.75
N VAL A 172 -5.35 -13.49 22.72
CA VAL A 172 -6.40 -14.35 22.19
C VAL A 172 -6.29 -14.48 20.67
N ASP A 173 -5.97 -13.38 19.97
CA ASP A 173 -5.77 -13.39 18.51
C ASP A 173 -4.64 -14.34 18.10
N ARG A 174 -3.54 -14.33 18.85
CA ARG A 174 -2.42 -15.27 18.66
C ARG A 174 -2.84 -16.74 18.86
N MET A 175 -3.81 -17.02 19.73
CA MET A 175 -4.36 -18.38 19.90
C MET A 175 -5.32 -18.76 18.79
N ILE A 176 -6.02 -17.80 18.18
CA ILE A 176 -6.92 -18.03 17.04
C ILE A 176 -6.11 -18.32 15.77
N HIS A 177 -5.12 -17.48 15.47
CA HIS A 177 -4.28 -17.56 14.27
C HIS A 177 -2.97 -18.36 14.49
N GLY A 178 -2.86 -19.06 15.63
CA GLY A 178 -1.70 -19.89 15.96
C GLY A 178 -1.68 -21.23 15.22
N SER A 179 -0.71 -22.08 15.55
CA SER A 179 -0.59 -23.42 14.95
C SER A 179 -1.81 -24.32 15.20
N GLN A 180 -2.49 -24.12 16.32
CA GLN A 180 -3.80 -24.71 16.58
C GLN A 180 -4.86 -23.62 16.39
N GLN A 181 -5.64 -23.70 15.32
CA GLN A 181 -6.65 -22.69 15.03
C GLN A 181 -7.85 -22.81 15.99
N GLN A 182 -7.91 -21.93 16.99
CA GLN A 182 -8.97 -21.95 18.02
C GLN A 182 -10.10 -20.95 17.73
N TRP A 183 -10.81 -21.14 16.62
CA TRP A 183 -11.94 -20.29 16.18
C TRP A 183 -13.05 -20.11 17.23
N SER A 184 -13.18 -21.03 18.18
CA SER A 184 -14.12 -20.93 19.31
C SER A 184 -13.86 -19.72 20.23
N LEU A 185 -12.64 -19.16 20.20
CA LEU A 185 -12.26 -17.98 20.99
C LEU A 185 -12.63 -16.65 20.33
N MET A 186 -13.16 -16.64 19.10
CA MET A 186 -13.55 -15.41 18.43
C MET A 186 -14.50 -14.51 19.25
N PRO A 187 -15.55 -15.03 19.93
CA PRO A 187 -16.39 -14.19 20.78
C PRO A 187 -15.61 -13.55 21.94
N LEU A 188 -14.62 -14.26 22.49
CA LEU A 188 -13.75 -13.72 23.54
C LEU A 188 -12.86 -12.60 22.99
N HIS A 189 -12.28 -12.81 21.80
CA HIS A 189 -11.51 -11.79 21.11
C HIS A 189 -12.36 -10.54 20.85
N ALA A 190 -13.58 -10.69 20.34
CA ALA A 190 -14.52 -9.58 20.11
C ALA A 190 -14.77 -8.74 21.37
N ILE A 191 -14.83 -9.36 22.54
CA ILE A 191 -15.00 -8.63 23.80
C ILE A 191 -13.71 -7.89 24.16
N PHE A 192 -12.55 -8.54 24.17
CA PHE A 192 -11.31 -7.93 24.64
C PHE A 192 -10.70 -6.92 23.67
N SER A 193 -10.74 -7.17 22.36
CA SER A 193 -10.12 -6.29 21.36
C SER A 193 -11.06 -5.23 20.80
N PHE A 194 -12.39 -5.39 20.95
CA PHE A 194 -13.37 -4.48 20.36
C PHE A 194 -14.35 -3.86 21.37
N VAL A 195 -15.20 -4.65 22.03
CA VAL A 195 -16.30 -4.10 22.85
C VAL A 195 -15.80 -3.45 24.15
N ARG A 196 -14.92 -4.12 24.90
CA ARG A 196 -14.40 -3.63 26.18
C ARG A 196 -13.54 -2.38 26.02
N PRO A 197 -12.56 -2.29 25.10
CA PRO A 197 -11.81 -1.06 24.88
C PRO A 197 -12.72 0.11 24.51
N ALA A 198 -13.70 -0.12 23.61
CA ALA A 198 -14.66 0.90 23.22
C ALA A 198 -15.51 1.38 24.41
N SER A 199 -15.85 0.51 25.36
CA SER A 199 -16.61 0.88 26.56
C SER A 199 -15.87 1.81 27.51
N HIS A 200 -14.53 1.85 27.47
CA HIS A 200 -13.73 2.77 28.27
C HIS A 200 -13.56 4.13 27.58
N VAL A 201 -13.48 4.14 26.24
CA VAL A 201 -13.13 5.35 25.47
C VAL A 201 -14.24 5.90 24.55
N TYR A 202 -15.47 5.39 24.66
CA TYR A 202 -16.59 5.87 23.84
C TYR A 202 -16.83 7.37 23.99
N GLY A 203 -17.10 8.05 22.89
CA GLY A 203 -17.15 9.50 22.89
C GLY A 203 -17.20 10.13 21.51
N ASN A 204 -17.13 11.45 21.49
CA ASN A 204 -17.03 12.20 20.25
C ASN A 204 -15.59 12.12 19.72
N PHE A 205 -15.42 11.87 18.42
CA PHE A 205 -14.10 11.92 17.79
C PHE A 205 -13.60 13.36 17.66
N ASN A 206 -12.34 13.59 18.03
CA ASN A 206 -11.66 14.86 17.80
C ASN A 206 -11.12 14.99 16.36
N GLN A 207 -10.87 13.85 15.72
CA GLN A 207 -10.26 13.72 14.41
C GLN A 207 -11.03 12.70 13.58
N GLN A 208 -10.88 12.73 12.26
CA GLN A 208 -11.46 11.72 11.40
C GLN A 208 -10.89 10.33 11.73
N VAL A 209 -11.74 9.30 11.69
CA VAL A 209 -11.34 7.90 11.87
C VAL A 209 -10.34 7.54 10.79
N GLY A 210 -9.11 7.21 11.18
CA GLY A 210 -8.04 6.77 10.31
C GLY A 210 -8.12 5.28 10.02
N PHE A 211 -7.53 4.86 8.91
CA PHE A 211 -7.33 3.43 8.64
C PHE A 211 -6.16 2.88 9.46
N ALA A 212 -6.22 1.59 9.80
CA ALA A 212 -5.19 0.91 10.59
C ALA A 212 -3.80 1.03 9.94
N SER A 213 -2.90 1.79 10.58
CA SER A 213 -1.54 1.97 10.09
C SER A 213 -0.67 0.71 10.30
N TRP A 214 -1.11 -0.19 11.18
CA TRP A 214 -0.42 -1.43 11.54
C TRP A 214 -0.06 -2.28 10.32
N LEU A 215 -0.97 -2.43 9.34
CA LEU A 215 -0.73 -3.25 8.15
C LEU A 215 0.48 -2.77 7.35
N GLY A 216 0.54 -1.46 7.08
CA GLY A 216 1.68 -0.86 6.37
C GLY A 216 2.97 -0.95 7.17
N ASN A 217 2.89 -0.79 8.50
CA ASN A 217 4.04 -0.93 9.39
C ASN A 217 4.54 -2.38 9.48
N ASN A 218 3.64 -3.37 9.42
CA ASN A 218 3.98 -4.79 9.42
C ASN A 218 4.72 -5.18 8.13
N SER A 219 4.25 -4.73 6.97
CA SER A 219 4.99 -4.92 5.71
C SER A 219 6.36 -4.24 5.73
N LYS A 220 6.44 -3.01 6.28
CA LYS A 220 7.72 -2.30 6.46
C LYS A 220 8.66 -3.07 7.39
N LEU A 221 8.15 -3.63 8.49
CA LEU A 221 8.93 -4.48 9.40
C LEU A 221 9.51 -5.70 8.66
N GLY A 222 8.72 -6.39 7.83
CA GLY A 222 9.17 -7.52 7.02
C GLY A 222 10.32 -7.14 6.07
N LYS A 223 10.15 -6.06 5.31
CA LYS A 223 11.18 -5.51 4.42
C LYS A 223 12.48 -5.18 5.16
N LEU A 224 12.38 -4.40 6.25
CA LEU A 224 13.56 -3.98 7.02
C LEU A 224 14.24 -5.16 7.74
N SER A 225 13.47 -6.13 8.22
CA SER A 225 14.00 -7.37 8.81
C SER A 225 14.82 -8.18 7.80
N ARG A 226 14.36 -8.24 6.54
CA ARG A 226 15.09 -8.88 5.45
C ARG A 226 16.42 -8.17 5.19
N TYR A 227 16.45 -6.84 5.17
CA TYR A 227 17.69 -6.07 5.03
C TYR A 227 18.71 -6.38 6.12
N VAL A 228 18.28 -6.43 7.38
CA VAL A 228 19.19 -6.79 8.49
C VAL A 228 19.72 -8.22 8.29
N LYS A 229 18.89 -9.15 7.79
CA LYS A 229 19.30 -10.53 7.51
C LYS A 229 20.31 -10.62 6.36
N GLU A 230 20.13 -9.84 5.29
CA GLU A 230 21.05 -9.77 4.15
C GLU A 230 22.42 -9.20 4.58
N ILE A 231 22.42 -8.08 5.31
CA ILE A 231 23.63 -7.48 5.90
C ILE A 231 24.34 -8.47 6.82
N GLN A 232 23.60 -9.17 7.68
CA GLN A 232 24.15 -10.19 8.57
C GLN A 232 24.75 -11.36 7.79
N GLY A 233 24.11 -11.79 6.69
CA GLY A 233 24.63 -12.82 5.79
C GLY A 233 25.97 -12.42 5.16
N HIS A 234 26.08 -11.18 4.69
CA HIS A 234 27.32 -10.68 4.09
C HIS A 234 28.46 -10.53 5.10
N MET A 235 28.16 -10.01 6.30
CA MET A 235 29.17 -9.80 7.35
C MET A 235 29.61 -11.12 8.02
N ARG A 236 28.94 -12.24 7.79
CA ARG A 236 29.11 -13.50 8.54
C ARG A 236 30.53 -14.07 8.54
N LEU A 237 31.34 -13.78 7.52
CA LEU A 237 32.74 -14.20 7.46
C LEU A 237 33.66 -13.42 8.42
N LYS A 238 33.23 -12.23 8.85
CA LYS A 238 34.00 -11.30 9.68
C LYS A 238 33.36 -11.06 11.04
N THR A 239 32.07 -11.33 11.20
CA THR A 239 31.33 -11.13 12.43
C THR A 239 30.59 -12.40 12.84
N ALA A 240 30.63 -12.68 14.14
CA ALA A 240 29.86 -13.74 14.78
C ALA A 240 28.70 -13.12 15.56
N ALA A 241 27.81 -12.41 14.87
CA ALA A 241 26.69 -11.70 15.47
C ALA A 241 25.34 -12.20 14.96
N ASP A 242 24.34 -12.22 15.85
CA ASP A 242 22.95 -12.49 15.48
C ASP A 242 22.31 -11.28 14.76
N ARG A 243 21.21 -11.50 14.04
CA ARG A 243 20.42 -10.45 13.39
C ARG A 243 20.08 -9.31 14.35
N ASN A 244 19.72 -9.65 15.59
CA ASN A 244 19.37 -8.65 16.60
C ASN A 244 20.58 -7.81 17.04
N GLU A 245 21.74 -8.45 17.21
CA GLU A 245 22.99 -7.76 17.56
C GLU A 245 23.47 -6.85 16.43
N ILE A 246 23.38 -7.32 15.17
CA ILE A 246 23.66 -6.49 14.00
C ILE A 246 22.77 -5.25 14.00
N ARG A 247 21.46 -5.41 14.27
CA ARG A 247 20.52 -4.28 14.31
C ARG A 247 20.79 -3.32 15.46
N GLN A 248 21.06 -3.82 16.66
CA GLN A 248 21.14 -3.00 17.87
C GLN A 248 22.51 -2.37 18.09
N GLN A 249 23.60 -3.11 17.83
CA GLN A 249 24.96 -2.71 18.18
C GLN A 249 25.80 -2.30 16.97
N TYR A 250 25.75 -3.07 15.88
CA TYR A 250 26.58 -2.79 14.70
C TYR A 250 26.00 -1.71 13.80
N MET A 251 24.67 -1.67 13.63
CA MET A 251 24.02 -0.73 12.71
C MET A 251 24.40 0.72 12.97
N PRO A 252 24.44 1.22 14.22
CA PRO A 252 24.87 2.59 14.48
C PRO A 252 26.32 2.86 14.07
N TYR A 253 27.21 1.88 14.23
CA TYR A 253 28.60 1.99 13.83
C TYR A 253 28.78 1.91 12.31
N LEU A 254 28.08 0.97 11.67
CA LEU A 254 28.07 0.81 10.21
C LEU A 254 27.59 2.08 9.53
N TRP A 255 26.51 2.68 10.03
CA TRP A 255 26.02 3.97 9.56
C TRP A 255 27.12 5.02 9.67
N ASN A 256 27.62 5.28 10.90
CA ASN A 256 28.59 6.33 11.15
C ASN A 256 29.87 6.18 10.32
N SER A 257 30.31 4.95 10.06
CA SER A 257 31.50 4.63 9.26
C SER A 257 31.26 4.72 7.75
N THR A 258 30.02 4.59 7.30
CA THR A 258 29.66 4.67 5.87
C THR A 258 29.07 6.03 5.54
N VAL A 259 27.74 6.13 5.58
CA VAL A 259 26.98 7.33 5.22
C VAL A 259 27.34 8.51 6.16
N GLY A 260 27.86 8.24 7.36
CA GLY A 260 28.30 9.26 8.33
C GLY A 260 29.57 9.96 7.93
N GLN A 261 30.50 9.20 7.33
CA GLN A 261 31.73 9.76 6.79
C GLN A 261 31.46 10.51 5.48
N LEU A 262 30.58 10.00 4.63
CA LEU A 262 30.18 10.72 3.41
C LEU A 262 29.52 12.07 3.71
N ALA A 263 28.69 12.14 4.75
CA ALA A 263 28.04 13.38 5.14
C ALA A 263 29.02 14.42 5.71
N LYS A 264 30.10 13.99 6.39
CA LYS A 264 31.08 14.89 7.03
C LYS A 264 32.20 15.32 6.09
N ASN A 265 32.77 14.36 5.35
CA ASN A 265 34.01 14.54 4.59
C ASN A 265 33.75 14.54 3.06
N GLY A 266 32.51 14.29 2.62
CA GLY A 266 32.12 14.38 1.22
C GLY A 266 32.87 13.37 0.32
N LYS A 267 33.24 13.84 -0.88
CA LYS A 267 33.85 13.01 -1.93
C LYS A 267 35.17 12.34 -1.52
N GLU A 268 35.94 12.96 -0.62
CA GLU A 268 37.25 12.45 -0.22
C GLU A 268 37.16 11.16 0.61
N ALA A 269 36.03 10.92 1.29
CA ALA A 269 35.82 9.71 2.09
C ALA A 269 35.29 8.50 1.29
N VAL A 270 35.03 8.66 -0.01
CA VAL A 270 34.52 7.57 -0.86
C VAL A 270 35.47 6.37 -0.92
N PRO A 271 36.80 6.51 -1.10
CA PRO A 271 37.71 5.38 -1.11
C PRO A 271 37.71 4.63 0.22
N ASP A 272 37.88 5.34 1.33
CA ASP A 272 37.92 4.76 2.68
C ASP A 272 36.61 4.02 3.02
N MET A 273 35.48 4.56 2.57
CA MET A 273 34.19 3.90 2.73
C MET A 273 34.09 2.60 1.92
N ILE A 274 34.56 2.60 0.66
CA ILE A 274 34.55 1.41 -0.19
C ILE A 274 35.45 0.33 0.43
N ASP A 275 36.64 0.70 0.90
CA ASP A 275 37.55 -0.23 1.57
C ASP A 275 36.92 -0.80 2.85
N PHE A 276 36.20 0.02 3.61
CA PHE A 276 35.43 -0.44 4.77
C PHE A 276 34.32 -1.43 4.37
N MET A 277 33.54 -1.11 3.34
CA MET A 277 32.49 -1.99 2.82
C MET A 277 33.07 -3.33 2.38
N ASP A 278 34.15 -3.33 1.60
CA ASP A 278 34.84 -4.52 1.11
C ASP A 278 35.41 -5.37 2.26
N SER A 279 35.89 -4.72 3.33
CA SER A 279 36.42 -5.43 4.50
C SER A 279 35.38 -6.30 5.22
N TYR A 280 34.10 -5.91 5.12
CA TYR A 280 32.94 -6.62 5.67
C TYR A 280 32.08 -7.30 4.61
N TYR A 281 32.55 -7.34 3.35
CA TYR A 281 31.83 -7.91 2.20
C TYR A 281 30.46 -7.26 1.95
N LEU A 282 30.29 -5.99 2.34
CA LEU A 282 29.06 -5.23 2.14
C LEU A 282 28.96 -4.74 0.70
N THR A 283 27.76 -4.85 0.16
CA THR A 283 27.44 -4.42 -1.20
C THR A 283 26.85 -3.02 -1.22
N LYS A 284 26.72 -2.45 -2.42
CA LYS A 284 25.97 -1.22 -2.64
C LYS A 284 24.52 -1.32 -2.14
N ASP A 285 23.88 -2.48 -2.30
CA ASP A 285 22.50 -2.68 -1.85
C ASP A 285 22.42 -2.64 -0.31
N ASP A 286 23.44 -3.17 0.39
CA ASP A 286 23.55 -3.05 1.85
C ASP A 286 23.75 -1.60 2.29
N TYR A 287 24.51 -0.81 1.54
CA TYR A 287 24.66 0.62 1.81
C TYR A 287 23.32 1.36 1.71
N ASP A 288 22.54 1.10 0.66
CA ASP A 288 21.20 1.68 0.51
C ASP A 288 20.25 1.18 1.62
N ALA A 289 20.38 -0.08 2.05
CA ALA A 289 19.66 -0.63 3.18
C ALA A 289 20.05 0.01 4.53
N ILE A 290 21.33 0.28 4.77
CA ILE A 290 21.83 0.97 5.99
C ILE A 290 21.23 2.38 6.11
N ILE A 291 21.12 3.10 4.97
CA ILE A 291 20.45 4.40 4.90
C ILE A 291 18.98 4.28 5.35
N GLU A 292 18.23 3.33 4.79
CA GLU A 292 16.80 3.15 5.12
C GLU A 292 16.59 2.63 6.56
N LEU A 293 17.53 1.87 7.08
CA LEU A 293 17.51 1.33 8.44
C LEU A 293 17.83 2.39 9.52
N GLY A 294 18.35 3.56 9.14
CA GLY A 294 18.67 4.66 10.05
C GLY A 294 17.45 5.17 10.83
N VAL A 295 17.61 5.40 12.14
CA VAL A 295 16.56 5.93 13.01
C VAL A 295 17.10 7.00 13.96
N GLY A 296 16.23 7.93 14.39
CA GLY A 296 16.57 8.94 15.39
C GLY A 296 17.70 9.88 14.90
N PRO A 297 18.84 10.00 15.61
CA PRO A 297 19.98 10.81 15.15
C PRO A 297 20.59 10.34 13.83
N GLN A 298 20.29 9.11 13.41
CA GLN A 298 20.80 8.48 12.19
C GLN A 298 19.71 8.38 11.12
N ASP A 299 18.59 9.08 11.29
CA ASP A 299 17.57 9.17 10.26
C ASP A 299 18.05 10.09 9.12
N MET A 300 18.08 9.54 7.90
CA MET A 300 18.48 10.27 6.69
C MET A 300 17.46 11.33 6.29
N ASP A 301 16.19 11.17 6.65
CA ASP A 301 15.15 12.16 6.41
C ASP A 301 15.20 13.31 7.43
N SER A 302 16.05 13.18 8.46
CA SER A 302 16.35 14.30 9.34
C SER A 302 17.17 15.35 8.57
N LYS A 303 16.77 16.62 8.66
CA LYS A 303 17.41 17.79 8.00
C LYS A 303 18.91 17.99 8.33
N LYS A 304 19.53 17.10 9.11
CA LYS A 304 20.91 17.16 9.58
C LYS A 304 21.90 16.52 8.61
N TYR A 305 21.47 15.58 7.76
CA TYR A 305 22.36 14.85 6.86
C TYR A 305 21.92 15.01 5.42
N THR A 306 22.68 15.80 4.65
CA THR A 306 22.48 15.95 3.21
C THR A 306 23.74 15.52 2.50
N ILE A 307 23.69 14.39 1.80
CA ILE A 307 24.79 13.95 0.95
C ILE A 307 24.64 14.65 -0.40
N ASP A 308 25.67 15.41 -0.76
CA ASP A 308 25.70 16.11 -2.04
C ASP A 308 25.63 15.13 -3.24
N SER A 309 24.93 15.56 -4.30
CA SER A 309 24.73 14.75 -5.51
C SER A 309 26.04 14.35 -6.19
N GLN A 310 27.07 15.21 -6.13
CA GLN A 310 28.42 14.93 -6.63
C GLN A 310 29.07 13.79 -5.86
N THR A 311 28.87 13.72 -4.54
CA THR A 311 29.42 12.66 -3.69
C THR A 311 28.76 11.32 -3.98
N LYS A 312 27.43 11.27 -4.13
CA LYS A 312 26.70 10.05 -4.54
C LYS A 312 27.13 9.54 -5.92
N SER A 313 27.33 10.48 -6.86
CA SER A 313 27.81 10.17 -8.21
C SER A 313 29.23 9.64 -8.21
N ALA A 314 30.11 10.21 -7.37
CA ALA A 314 31.48 9.76 -7.20
C ALA A 314 31.54 8.34 -6.60
N PHE A 315 30.76 8.07 -5.54
CA PHE A 315 30.64 6.73 -4.96
C PHE A 315 30.22 5.69 -5.99
N THR A 316 29.13 5.94 -6.72
CA THR A 316 28.64 4.99 -7.72
C THR A 316 29.66 4.73 -8.84
N ARG A 317 30.38 5.76 -9.29
CA ARG A 317 31.43 5.60 -10.32
C ARG A 317 32.62 4.81 -9.81
N MET A 318 33.11 5.10 -8.60
CA MET A 318 34.28 4.43 -8.03
C MET A 318 33.98 2.98 -7.68
N TYR A 319 32.83 2.70 -7.07
CA TYR A 319 32.36 1.34 -6.79
C TYR A 319 32.28 0.51 -8.08
N ASN A 320 31.67 1.04 -9.14
CA ASN A 320 31.57 0.28 -10.40
C ASN A 320 32.92 0.08 -11.14
N GLN A 321 33.95 0.86 -10.83
CA GLN A 321 35.28 0.71 -11.43
C GLN A 321 36.12 -0.38 -10.75
N GLN A 322 35.78 -0.75 -9.52
CA GLN A 322 36.52 -1.72 -8.72
C GLN A 322 35.83 -3.08 -8.68
N SER A 323 36.60 -4.11 -8.34
CA SER A 323 36.08 -5.46 -8.10
C SER A 323 35.95 -5.65 -6.61
N HIS A 324 34.73 -5.86 -6.14
CA HIS A 324 34.43 -6.02 -4.72
C HIS A 324 34.36 -7.51 -4.34
N PRO A 325 34.89 -7.90 -3.17
CA PRO A 325 34.82 -9.26 -2.69
C PRO A 325 33.39 -9.60 -2.28
N MET A 326 32.89 -10.76 -2.73
CA MET A 326 31.56 -11.26 -2.37
C MET A 326 31.68 -12.51 -1.49
N PRO A 327 30.91 -12.64 -0.40
CA PRO A 327 31.06 -13.72 0.57
C PRO A 327 30.46 -15.04 0.07
N PHE A 328 29.45 -14.99 -0.81
CA PHE A 328 28.85 -16.16 -1.43
C PHE A 328 28.56 -15.91 -2.92
N VAL A 329 28.87 -16.89 -3.78
CA VAL A 329 28.31 -16.96 -5.13
C VAL A 329 26.89 -17.49 -4.94
N LYS A 330 25.85 -16.78 -5.41
CA LYS A 330 24.48 -17.32 -5.39
C LYS A 330 24.50 -18.72 -6.01
N ALA A 331 23.96 -19.72 -5.31
CA ALA A 331 23.95 -21.12 -5.75
C ALA A 331 23.29 -21.32 -7.12
N SER A 332 22.45 -20.38 -7.55
CA SER A 332 21.90 -20.31 -8.91
C SER A 332 22.97 -20.28 -10.02
N ASN A 333 24.20 -19.86 -9.71
CA ASN A 333 25.31 -19.79 -10.66
C ASN A 333 26.40 -20.84 -10.40
N ALA A 334 26.29 -21.64 -9.32
CA ALA A 334 27.30 -22.64 -8.95
C ALA A 334 27.03 -24.03 -9.56
N LEU A 335 25.80 -24.27 -10.01
CA LEU A 335 25.47 -25.36 -10.92
C LEU A 335 25.36 -24.72 -12.30
N GLY A 336 26.31 -25.01 -13.20
CA GLY A 336 26.28 -24.58 -14.61
C GLY A 336 25.13 -25.20 -15.39
N LEU A 337 23.89 -24.96 -14.97
CA LEU A 337 22.68 -25.31 -15.67
C LEU A 337 22.32 -24.13 -16.57
N THR A 338 23.14 -23.94 -17.61
CA THR A 338 22.65 -23.32 -18.83
C THR A 338 21.41 -24.11 -19.24
N LYS A 339 20.26 -23.44 -19.19
CA LYS A 339 18.96 -23.94 -19.63
C LYS A 339 19.10 -24.37 -21.10
N GLY A 340 19.39 -25.65 -21.33
CA GLY A 340 19.74 -26.19 -22.64
C GLY A 340 20.52 -27.50 -22.56
N GLY A 341 19.90 -28.56 -22.04
CA GLY A 341 20.55 -29.86 -21.93
C GLY A 341 19.65 -30.91 -21.29
N ALA A 342 18.57 -31.27 -21.97
CA ALA A 342 17.76 -32.41 -21.60
C ALA A 342 18.57 -33.72 -21.76
N SER A 343 18.73 -34.49 -20.69
CA SER A 343 18.93 -35.93 -20.81
C SER A 343 18.11 -36.66 -19.74
N LYS A 344 17.10 -37.37 -20.23
CA LYS A 344 16.33 -38.43 -19.56
C LYS A 344 17.20 -39.26 -18.61
N ARG A 345 16.74 -39.46 -17.37
CA ARG A 345 16.85 -40.75 -16.66
C ARG A 345 15.59 -41.00 -15.83
N ASP A 346 15.19 -42.25 -15.88
CA ASP A 346 13.91 -42.84 -15.48
C ASP A 346 13.50 -42.63 -14.03
N LYS A 347 12.18 -42.60 -13.82
CA LYS A 347 11.51 -42.80 -12.53
C LYS A 347 11.65 -44.26 -12.08
N PRO A 348 11.96 -44.51 -10.80
CA PRO A 348 11.33 -45.60 -10.07
C PRO A 348 10.44 -45.05 -8.96
N ASP A 349 9.24 -45.60 -8.94
CA ASP A 349 8.21 -45.49 -7.92
C ASP A 349 8.69 -46.10 -6.59
N LEU A 350 8.55 -45.34 -5.50
CA LEU A 350 8.44 -45.87 -4.15
C LEU A 350 7.68 -44.84 -3.30
N GLU A 351 6.37 -45.09 -3.18
CA GLU A 351 5.54 -44.66 -2.06
C GLU A 351 6.22 -44.96 -0.71
N GLU A 352 5.87 -44.16 0.30
CA GLU A 352 6.19 -44.31 1.72
C GLU A 352 7.47 -43.61 2.22
N ALA A 353 7.38 -42.31 2.54
CA ALA A 353 7.77 -41.75 3.85
C ALA A 353 7.77 -40.20 3.87
N ILE A 354 6.86 -39.65 4.70
CA ILE A 354 6.95 -38.36 5.41
C ILE A 354 6.50 -37.11 4.63
N GLU A 355 5.20 -36.82 4.70
CA GLU A 355 4.65 -35.47 4.60
C GLU A 355 4.55 -34.85 6.01
N ASP A 356 5.45 -33.90 6.30
CA ASP A 356 5.19 -32.78 7.20
C ASP A 356 5.20 -31.53 6.29
N GLU A 357 4.02 -31.05 5.90
CA GLU A 357 3.85 -29.83 5.11
C GLU A 357 3.64 -28.61 6.04
N ASP A 358 4.64 -27.73 6.08
CA ASP A 358 4.48 -26.30 6.36
C ASP A 358 4.08 -25.61 5.04
N GLU A 359 2.80 -25.25 4.89
CA GLU A 359 2.30 -24.47 3.76
C GLU A 359 2.77 -23.01 3.84
N ALA A 360 3.71 -22.64 2.95
CA ALA A 360 3.92 -21.27 2.52
C ALA A 360 3.20 -21.07 1.18
N VAL A 361 2.15 -20.26 1.17
CA VAL A 361 1.41 -19.88 -0.03
C VAL A 361 2.21 -18.85 -0.82
N GLU A 362 2.77 -19.23 -1.96
CA GLU A 362 3.27 -18.31 -3.00
C GLU A 362 2.16 -18.03 -4.02
N GLU A 363 1.72 -16.77 -4.11
CA GLU A 363 0.89 -16.27 -5.20
C GLU A 363 1.73 -16.17 -6.49
N VAL A 364 1.21 -16.79 -7.55
CA VAL A 364 1.71 -16.72 -8.92
C VAL A 364 1.28 -15.39 -9.54
N VAL A 365 2.25 -14.57 -9.96
CA VAL A 365 2.03 -13.47 -10.89
C VAL A 365 2.72 -13.84 -12.20
N GLU A 366 1.91 -14.13 -13.23
CA GLU A 366 2.36 -14.21 -14.62
C GLU A 366 2.56 -12.79 -15.16
N GLU A 367 3.80 -12.42 -15.49
CA GLU A 367 4.10 -11.43 -16.51
C GLU A 367 5.21 -12.00 -17.43
N GLU A 368 4.84 -12.32 -18.67
CA GLU A 368 5.78 -12.62 -19.75
C GLU A 368 6.47 -11.32 -20.19
N GLU A 369 7.77 -11.20 -19.92
CA GLU A 369 8.65 -10.23 -20.60
C GLU A 369 9.43 -10.93 -21.72
N ASP A 370 9.12 -10.54 -22.95
CA ASP A 370 9.94 -10.78 -24.14
C ASP A 370 11.08 -9.75 -24.13
N LEU A 371 12.26 -10.13 -23.65
CA LEU A 371 13.47 -9.30 -23.68
C LEU A 371 14.68 -10.08 -24.20
N GLU A 372 15.11 -9.74 -25.41
CA GLU A 372 16.42 -10.08 -25.95
C GLU A 372 17.54 -9.56 -25.02
N ILE A 373 18.27 -10.47 -24.38
CA ILE A 373 19.38 -10.11 -23.47
C ILE A 373 20.70 -10.01 -24.26
N ASP A 374 21.19 -8.78 -24.40
CA ASP A 374 22.53 -8.42 -24.89
C ASP A 374 23.62 -8.87 -23.89
N LEU A 375 24.34 -9.93 -24.25
CA LEU A 375 25.36 -10.66 -23.48
C LEU A 375 26.65 -9.88 -23.12
N LYS A 376 26.64 -8.54 -23.19
CA LYS A 376 27.84 -7.70 -22.94
C LYS A 376 27.86 -6.95 -21.60
N LYS A 377 26.86 -7.15 -20.74
CA LYS A 377 26.82 -6.58 -19.38
C LYS A 377 26.92 -7.63 -18.26
N ASP A 378 27.23 -8.88 -18.61
CA ASP A 378 27.33 -9.93 -17.61
C ASP A 378 28.69 -9.88 -16.89
N LYS A 379 28.64 -9.53 -15.60
CA LYS A 379 29.80 -9.33 -14.72
C LYS A 379 30.47 -10.65 -14.31
N TYR A 380 29.98 -11.79 -14.81
CA TYR A 380 30.39 -13.14 -14.42
C TYR A 380 31.26 -13.91 -15.44
N ILE A 381 31.64 -13.30 -16.57
CA ILE A 381 32.53 -13.95 -17.56
C ILE A 381 33.83 -13.15 -17.72
N GLN A 382 34.95 -13.65 -17.18
CA GLN A 382 36.28 -13.21 -17.59
C GLN A 382 36.67 -13.93 -18.89
N ALA A 383 36.59 -13.23 -20.03
CA ALA A 383 37.17 -13.72 -21.28
C ALA A 383 38.71 -13.60 -21.22
N PRO A 384 39.47 -14.66 -21.56
CA PRO A 384 40.93 -14.61 -21.57
C PRO A 384 41.45 -13.67 -22.67
N LYS A 385 42.36 -12.76 -22.30
CA LYS A 385 43.04 -11.83 -23.21
C LYS A 385 43.77 -12.58 -24.33
N LYS A 386 43.29 -12.49 -25.57
CA LYS A 386 44.08 -12.87 -26.76
C LYS A 386 45.19 -11.86 -27.00
N LYS A 387 46.42 -12.39 -27.07
CA LYS A 387 47.66 -11.68 -27.42
C LYS A 387 47.54 -11.01 -28.79
N LYS A 388 48.07 -9.79 -28.90
CA LYS A 388 48.31 -9.07 -30.15
C LYS A 388 49.33 -9.83 -31.00
N ALA A 389 49.01 -10.05 -32.28
CA ALA A 389 49.98 -10.24 -33.35
C ALA A 389 49.85 -9.07 -34.33
N ALA A 390 50.99 -8.53 -34.76
CA ALA A 390 51.10 -7.31 -35.55
C ALA A 390 51.20 -7.58 -37.06
N ALA A 391 50.73 -6.58 -37.81
CA ALA A 391 51.18 -6.10 -39.13
C ALA A 391 50.89 -6.91 -40.41
N GLY A 392 50.28 -6.21 -41.38
CA GLY A 392 50.27 -6.58 -42.81
C GLY A 392 49.49 -5.59 -43.68
N LYS A 393 50.20 -4.64 -44.31
CA LYS A 393 49.72 -3.60 -45.25
C LYS A 393 49.09 -4.18 -46.54
N GLY A 394 48.13 -3.46 -47.11
CA GLY A 394 47.75 -3.57 -48.53
C GLY A 394 46.83 -2.42 -48.96
N LYS A 395 47.28 -1.62 -49.93
CA LYS A 395 46.76 -0.30 -50.33
C LYS A 395 46.23 -0.38 -51.78
N LYS A 396 45.31 0.54 -52.13
CA LYS A 396 44.87 1.02 -53.46
C LYS A 396 43.46 0.55 -53.87
N ALA A 397 42.66 1.28 -54.65
CA ALA A 397 42.52 2.70 -55.05
C ALA A 397 41.43 2.71 -56.15
N ALA A 398 40.78 3.88 -56.34
CA ALA A 398 39.95 4.28 -57.49
C ALA A 398 38.55 3.63 -57.60
N GLY A 399 37.48 4.31 -58.00
CA GLY A 399 37.28 5.66 -58.54
C GLY A 399 36.05 5.67 -59.46
N GLY A 400 35.33 6.81 -59.54
CA GLY A 400 34.31 7.13 -60.58
C GLY A 400 32.89 6.60 -60.29
N ALA A 401 31.88 7.42 -60.00
CA ALA A 401 31.17 8.40 -60.84
C ALA A 401 30.37 7.76 -61.99
N GLY A 402 29.03 7.90 -61.99
CA GLY A 402 28.22 7.48 -63.15
C GLY A 402 26.72 7.31 -62.95
N THR A 403 26.01 8.44 -63.00
CA THR A 403 24.57 8.71 -63.13
C THR A 403 23.66 7.78 -63.98
N LYS A 404 22.37 7.76 -63.57
CA LYS A 404 21.11 7.93 -64.35
C LYS A 404 20.24 6.71 -64.78
N ARG A 405 18.97 6.83 -64.32
CA ARG A 405 17.66 6.70 -65.04
C ARG A 405 17.05 5.29 -65.19
N LYS A 406 15.86 5.08 -64.57
CA LYS A 406 14.47 5.13 -65.12
C LYS A 406 14.14 3.83 -65.91
N LYS A 407 12.98 3.16 -65.83
CA LYS A 407 11.59 3.55 -65.51
C LYS A 407 10.69 2.28 -65.63
N ALA A 408 9.71 2.13 -64.72
CA ALA A 408 8.31 1.63 -64.90
C ALA A 408 8.06 0.16 -65.35
N THR A 409 6.92 -0.52 -65.11
CA THR A 409 5.60 -0.28 -64.45
C THR A 409 4.78 -1.59 -64.49
N ALA A 410 3.71 -1.64 -63.66
CA ALA A 410 2.37 -2.23 -63.91
C ALA A 410 2.20 -3.76 -63.83
N ASP A 411 1.09 -4.36 -63.37
CA ASP A 411 -0.24 -4.00 -62.78
C ASP A 411 -0.74 -5.30 -62.05
N ASP A 412 -1.79 -5.43 -61.22
CA ASP A 412 -3.24 -5.08 -61.24
C ASP A 412 -3.74 -5.14 -59.76
N GLU A 413 -4.54 -4.23 -59.19
CA GLU A 413 -5.99 -3.90 -59.32
C GLU A 413 -7.00 -4.81 -58.56
N ASP A 414 -7.69 -4.25 -57.55
CA ASP A 414 -9.17 -4.12 -57.35
C ASP A 414 -9.46 -3.62 -55.90
N SER A 415 -9.99 -2.39 -55.68
CA SER A 415 -11.43 -1.94 -55.66
C SER A 415 -12.10 -2.19 -54.28
N ASP A 416 -12.90 -1.32 -53.62
CA ASP A 416 -13.34 0.10 -53.74
C ASP A 416 -14.07 0.50 -52.43
N ASP A 417 -14.47 1.78 -52.36
CA ASP A 417 -15.54 2.48 -51.58
C ASP A 417 -15.17 3.42 -50.39
N ASP A 418 -14.85 4.68 -50.75
CA ASP A 418 -15.60 5.95 -50.58
C ASP A 418 -16.11 6.42 -49.19
N GLU A 419 -15.58 7.55 -48.68
CA GLU A 419 -16.10 8.97 -48.66
C GLU A 419 -16.89 9.27 -47.35
N ASP A 420 -16.61 10.30 -46.54
CA ASP A 420 -16.73 11.73 -46.81
C ASP A 420 -15.80 12.62 -45.94
N ASP A 421 -15.34 13.72 -46.54
CA ASP A 421 -14.62 14.88 -46.00
C ASP A 421 -15.52 15.84 -45.19
N GLU A 422 -14.99 16.55 -44.19
CA GLU A 422 -15.17 18.01 -44.06
C GLU A 422 -14.00 18.67 -43.27
N ASP A 423 -13.48 19.73 -43.87
CA ASP A 423 -12.21 20.40 -43.60
C ASP A 423 -12.51 21.84 -43.11
N VAL A 424 -12.07 22.26 -41.92
CA VAL A 424 -12.01 23.71 -41.55
C VAL A 424 -10.78 24.04 -40.70
N LYS A 425 -9.90 24.86 -41.28
CA LYS A 425 -8.66 25.43 -40.71
C LYS A 425 -8.87 26.64 -39.77
N PRO A 426 -7.85 27.01 -38.96
CA PRO A 426 -7.95 27.97 -37.85
C PRO A 426 -7.51 29.40 -38.24
N PRO A 427 -7.73 30.42 -37.37
CA PRO A 427 -7.04 31.70 -37.51
C PRO A 427 -6.02 31.97 -36.38
N ALA A 428 -4.96 32.70 -36.78
CA ALA A 428 -3.82 33.09 -35.97
C ALA A 428 -3.76 34.61 -35.71
N LYS A 429 -3.14 34.97 -34.58
CA LYS A 429 -2.25 36.13 -34.29
C LYS A 429 -2.71 37.59 -34.47
N LYS A 430 -2.53 38.37 -33.39
CA LYS A 430 -1.65 39.58 -33.19
C LYS A 430 -2.13 40.28 -31.90
N GLY A 431 -1.35 40.90 -31.01
CA GLY A 431 0.07 41.26 -30.94
C GLY A 431 0.22 42.64 -30.28
N ARG A 432 1.13 42.78 -29.29
CA ARG A 432 1.71 44.03 -28.69
C ARG A 432 0.76 44.85 -27.78
N GLY A 433 1.17 45.46 -26.68
CA GLY A 433 2.47 45.58 -26.02
C GLY A 433 2.44 46.77 -25.04
N GLY A 434 3.20 46.69 -23.94
CA GLY A 434 3.87 47.84 -23.30
C GLY A 434 3.15 48.62 -22.19
N GLY A 435 3.78 48.67 -21.02
CA GLY A 435 4.13 49.97 -20.41
C GLY A 435 3.46 50.40 -19.11
N ALA A 436 4.18 50.16 -18.01
CA ALA A 436 4.51 51.12 -16.95
C ALA A 436 3.45 51.61 -15.92
N ALA A 437 3.80 51.29 -14.66
CA ALA A 437 3.99 52.19 -13.52
C ALA A 437 2.77 52.90 -12.87
N GLY A 438 2.55 52.54 -11.60
CA GLY A 438 2.99 53.43 -10.53
C GLY A 438 1.93 54.15 -9.68
N ARG A 439 1.97 53.81 -8.38
CA ARG A 439 1.84 54.68 -7.20
C ARG A 439 0.47 55.23 -6.75
N GLY A 440 0.29 55.11 -5.41
CA GLY A 440 -0.44 56.03 -4.55
C GLY A 440 -1.72 55.40 -3.98
N GLY A 441 -1.87 55.03 -2.71
CA GLY A 441 -1.22 55.54 -1.50
C GLY A 441 -2.06 56.65 -0.87
N ARG A 442 -3.04 56.28 -0.02
CA ARG A 442 -3.71 57.09 1.03
C ARG A 442 -4.91 56.28 1.52
N GLY A 443 -5.21 56.10 2.80
CA GLY A 443 -4.63 56.57 4.05
C GLY A 443 -5.56 56.05 5.15
N GLY A 444 -4.98 55.42 6.17
CA GLY A 444 -5.73 54.97 7.33
C GLY A 444 -6.13 56.12 8.26
N ARG A 445 -7.30 56.00 8.86
CA ARG A 445 -7.78 56.53 10.16
C ARG A 445 -9.20 55.94 10.28
N GLY A 446 -9.46 54.91 11.09
CA GLY A 446 -9.22 54.88 12.53
C GLY A 446 -10.45 55.47 13.22
N ARG A 447 -11.38 54.61 13.64
CA ARG A 447 -12.31 54.85 14.75
C ARG A 447 -12.81 53.49 15.24
N GLY A 448 -12.38 53.13 16.45
CA GLY A 448 -12.91 51.97 17.16
C GLY A 448 -14.30 52.24 17.72
N ARG A 449 -15.06 51.16 17.81
CA ARG A 449 -15.66 50.67 19.04
C ARG A 449 -15.80 49.16 18.91
#